data_AF-A0AAP0S8C1-F1
#
_entry.id   AF-A0AAP0S8C1-F1
#
_cell.length_a   1.000
_cell.length_b   1.000
_cell.length_c   1.000
_cell.angle_alpha   90.00
_cell.angle_beta   90.00
_cell.angle_gamma   90.00
#
_symmetry.space_group_name_H-M   'P 1'
#
loop_
_entity.id
_entity.type
_entity.pdbx_description
1 polymer ?
#
loop_
_entity_poly.entity_id
_entity_poly.type
_entity_poly.pdbx_seq_one_letter_code
_entity_poly.pdbx_strand_id
1 'polypeptide(L)'
;MAVIAPPPPSAPTPPLPITTTLLETNPIRNLIFARIRLATNFNVPHIQKLIHQMVVFERLTHLFSTIESSFFATLFNFIPF
;
A
#
# COMPACT_ATOMS: atom_id res chain seq x y z
N MET A 1 -40.13 11.80 55.03
CA MET A 1 -40.20 10.69 54.05
C MET A 1 -40.61 11.28 52.71
N ALA A 2 -39.68 11.37 51.75
CA ALA A 2 -39.96 11.83 50.39
C ALA A 2 -39.21 10.92 49.43
N VAL A 3 -39.98 10.16 48.63
CA VAL A 3 -39.48 9.22 47.62
C VAL A 3 -39.28 10.00 46.33
N ILE A 4 -38.06 10.02 45.82
CA ILE A 4 -37.73 10.63 44.54
C ILE A 4 -38.16 9.63 43.45
N ALA A 5 -39.19 9.97 42.69
CA ALA A 5 -39.67 9.16 41.57
C ALA A 5 -38.65 9.17 40.41
N PRO A 6 -38.48 8.05 39.67
CA PRO A 6 -37.58 7.98 38.52
C PRO A 6 -38.02 8.92 37.38
N PRO A 7 -37.08 9.45 36.56
CA PRO A 7 -37.40 10.35 35.47
C PRO A 7 -38.29 9.67 34.40
N PRO A 8 -39.14 10.44 33.69
CA PRO A 8 -40.05 9.90 32.68
C PRO A 8 -39.30 9.25 31.51
N PRO A 9 -39.85 8.22 30.86
CA PRO A 9 -39.23 7.57 29.71
C PRO A 9 -39.12 8.55 28.55
N SER A 10 -37.89 8.94 28.22
CA SER A 10 -37.57 9.77 27.06
C SER A 10 -38.10 9.15 25.77
N ALA A 11 -38.83 9.95 24.99
CA ALA A 11 -39.34 9.64 23.66
C ALA A 11 -38.26 9.07 22.72
N PRO A 12 -38.63 8.29 21.68
CA PRO A 12 -37.68 7.66 20.77
C PRO A 12 -36.86 8.71 20.00
N THR A 13 -35.57 8.77 20.32
CA THR A 13 -34.55 9.54 19.60
C THR A 13 -34.51 9.14 18.12
N PRO A 14 -34.45 10.09 17.17
CA PRO A 14 -34.16 9.79 15.76
C PRO A 14 -32.85 9.00 15.66
N PRO A 15 -32.73 7.96 14.81
CA PRO A 15 -31.48 7.23 14.68
C PRO A 15 -30.40 8.18 14.14
N LEU A 16 -29.46 8.58 15.01
CA LEU A 16 -28.22 9.19 14.59
C LEU A 16 -27.46 8.18 13.71
N PRO A 17 -26.76 8.63 12.65
CA PRO A 17 -25.88 7.75 11.90
C PRO A 17 -24.92 7.10 12.89
N ILE A 18 -25.00 5.79 12.95
CA ILE A 18 -24.21 4.91 13.81
C ILE A 18 -22.74 5.28 13.58
N THR A 19 -22.17 6.09 14.46
CA THR A 19 -20.72 6.21 14.59
C THR A 19 -20.26 4.88 15.17
N THR A 20 -20.09 3.89 14.30
CA THR A 20 -19.49 2.61 14.64
C THR A 20 -18.09 2.94 15.15
N THR A 21 -17.97 2.90 16.47
CA THR A 21 -16.73 2.74 17.22
C THR A 21 -16.09 1.40 16.82
N LEU A 22 -15.61 1.31 15.58
CA LEU A 22 -14.64 0.33 15.16
C LEU A 22 -13.27 0.91 15.48
N LEU A 23 -12.98 0.96 16.79
CA LEU A 23 -11.62 0.78 17.28
C LEU A 23 -11.38 -0.73 17.40
N GLU A 24 -11.69 -1.48 16.34
CA GLU A 24 -11.05 -2.76 16.11
C GLU A 24 -9.60 -2.39 15.84
N THR A 25 -8.75 -2.66 16.81
CA THR A 25 -7.32 -2.77 16.58
C THR A 25 -7.13 -3.92 15.60
N ASN A 26 -7.37 -3.64 14.32
CA ASN A 26 -7.15 -4.60 13.27
C ASN A 26 -5.66 -4.53 12.95
N PRO A 27 -4.84 -5.54 13.34
CA PRO A 27 -3.42 -5.55 13.01
C PRO A 27 -3.17 -5.53 11.48
N ILE A 28 -4.22 -5.71 10.66
CA ILE A 28 -4.19 -5.66 9.20
C ILE A 28 -4.21 -4.21 8.68
N ARG A 29 -4.57 -3.19 9.48
CA ARG A 29 -4.64 -1.79 8.97
C ARG A 29 -3.27 -1.23 8.56
N ASN A 30 -2.18 -1.80 9.07
CA ASN A 30 -0.81 -1.42 8.75
C ASN A 30 -0.01 -2.54 8.06
N LEU A 31 -0.68 -3.58 7.55
CA LEU A 31 0.02 -4.59 6.76
C LEU A 31 0.31 -3.99 5.38
N ILE A 32 1.59 -3.74 5.09
CA ILE A 32 2.03 -3.39 3.74
C ILE A 32 1.86 -4.64 2.88
N PHE A 33 0.75 -4.74 2.17
CA PHE A 33 0.53 -5.81 1.19
C PHE A 33 1.36 -5.52 -0.06
N ALA A 34 2.45 -6.28 -0.24
CA ALA A 34 3.14 -6.33 -1.52
C ALA A 34 2.37 -7.28 -2.46
N ARG A 35 1.73 -6.74 -3.50
CA ARG A 35 1.16 -7.56 -4.58
C ARG A 35 2.23 -7.84 -5.63
N ILE A 36 2.57 -9.11 -5.80
CA ILE A 36 3.46 -9.55 -6.87
C ILE A 36 2.66 -9.58 -8.17
N ARG A 37 3.13 -8.86 -9.20
CA ARG A 37 2.55 -8.89 -10.55
C ARG A 37 3.66 -9.10 -11.56
N LEU A 38 3.33 -9.73 -12.68
CA LEU A 38 4.25 -9.85 -13.80
C LEU A 38 4.60 -8.44 -14.31
N ALA A 39 5.89 -8.20 -14.54
CA ALA A 39 6.35 -6.93 -15.06
C ALA A 39 5.84 -6.73 -16.49
N THR A 40 5.38 -5.52 -16.80
CA THR A 40 5.06 -5.07 -18.15
C THR A 40 6.05 -3.99 -18.57
N ASN A 41 6.02 -3.63 -19.85
CA ASN A 41 6.83 -2.56 -20.43
C ASN A 41 6.75 -1.24 -19.65
N PHE A 42 5.62 -0.91 -19.05
CA PHE A 42 5.44 0.31 -18.24
C PHE A 42 6.25 0.32 -16.94
N ASN A 43 6.68 -0.84 -16.45
CA ASN A 43 7.41 -0.97 -15.20
C ASN A 43 8.92 -0.79 -15.38
N VAL A 44 9.43 -0.88 -16.61
CA VAL A 44 10.86 -0.76 -16.97
C VAL A 44 11.55 0.46 -16.35
N PRO A 45 11.03 1.70 -16.49
CA PRO A 45 11.71 2.87 -15.93
C PRO A 45 11.72 2.85 -14.39
N HIS A 46 10.72 2.24 -13.76
CA HIS A 46 10.67 2.14 -12.30
C HIS A 46 11.65 1.09 -11.78
N ILE A 47 11.74 -0.05 -12.45
CA ILE A 47 12.71 -1.10 -12.13
C ILE A 47 14.14 -0.59 -12.31
N GLN A 48 14.42 0.15 -13.40
CA GLN A 48 15.74 0.74 -13.62
C GLN A 48 16.13 1.72 -12.51
N LYS A 49 15.19 2.54 -12.01
CA LYS A 49 15.45 3.44 -10.87
C LYS A 49 15.78 2.68 -9.60
N LEU A 50 15.05 1.61 -9.30
CA LEU A 50 15.32 0.77 -8.12
C LEU A 50 16.71 0.11 -8.22
N ILE A 51 17.05 -0.45 -9.39
CA ILE A 51 18.38 -1.02 -9.62
C ILE A 51 19.45 0.05 -9.46
N HIS A 52 19.27 1.24 -10.04
CA HIS A 52 20.22 2.34 -9.89
C HIS A 52 20.39 2.74 -8.42
N GLN A 53 19.31 2.82 -7.64
CA GLN A 53 19.38 3.11 -6.21
C GLN A 53 20.18 2.04 -5.44
N MET A 54 19.95 0.76 -5.74
CA MET A 54 20.73 -0.33 -5.15
C MET A 54 22.21 -0.26 -5.54
N VAL A 55 22.50 -0.01 -6.81
CA VAL A 55 23.88 0.13 -7.32
C VAL A 55 24.61 1.30 -6.67
N VAL A 56 23.93 2.44 -6.47
CA VAL A 56 24.49 3.60 -5.76
C VAL A 56 24.76 3.27 -4.30
N PHE A 57 23.81 2.60 -3.63
CA PHE A 57 23.96 2.19 -2.25
C PHE A 57 25.18 1.26 -2.06
N GLU A 58 25.35 0.30 -2.96
CA GLU A 58 26.46 -0.66 -2.95
C GLU A 58 27.78 -0.10 -3.53
N ARG A 59 27.82 1.17 -3.96
CA ARG A 59 28.96 1.80 -4.66
C ARG A 59 29.44 1.07 -5.92
N LEU A 60 28.55 0.36 -6.59
CA LEU A 60 28.83 -0.37 -7.85
C LEU A 60 28.52 0.48 -9.10
N THR A 61 28.42 1.79 -8.95
CA THR A 61 28.02 2.71 -10.04
C THR A 61 28.92 2.62 -11.27
N HIS A 62 30.19 2.25 -11.08
CA HIS A 62 31.13 2.05 -12.18
C HIS A 62 30.83 0.82 -13.04
N LEU A 63 30.15 -0.19 -12.49
CA LEU A 63 29.81 -1.44 -13.17
C LEU A 63 28.46 -1.36 -13.89
N PHE A 64 27.60 -0.44 -13.48
CA PHE A 64 26.24 -0.32 -13.98
C PHE A 64 26.04 1.00 -14.72
N SER A 65 26.32 0.96 -16.03
CA SER A 65 26.03 2.04 -16.97
C SER A 65 25.03 1.55 -18.02
N THR A 66 23.84 1.15 -17.58
CA THR A 66 22.85 0.56 -18.49
C THR A 66 21.80 1.59 -18.89
N ILE A 67 21.74 1.89 -20.19
CA ILE A 67 20.77 2.76 -20.85
C ILE A 67 19.39 2.05 -20.88
N GLU A 68 18.31 2.81 -20.68
CA GLU A 68 16.93 2.29 -20.58
C GLU A 68 16.54 1.40 -21.77
N SER A 69 16.93 1.78 -22.99
CA SER A 69 16.64 1.03 -24.21
C SER A 69 17.27 -0.36 -24.23
N SER A 70 18.48 -0.51 -23.70
CA SER A 70 19.18 -1.80 -23.58
C SER A 70 18.55 -2.68 -22.50
N PHE A 71 18.08 -2.07 -21.40
CA PHE A 71 17.38 -2.78 -20.33
C PHE A 71 16.01 -3.31 -20.77
N PHE A 72 15.24 -2.48 -21.49
CA PHE A 72 13.98 -2.88 -22.10
C PHE A 72 14.16 -4.09 -23.04
N ALA A 73 15.16 -4.00 -23.93
CA ALA A 73 15.42 -5.06 -24.90
C ALA A 73 15.80 -6.39 -24.21
N THR A 74 16.61 -6.33 -23.16
CA THR A 74 17.00 -7.53 -22.41
C THR A 74 15.81 -8.21 -21.72
N LEU A 75 14.91 -7.42 -21.11
CA LEU A 75 13.78 -7.98 -20.35
C LEU A 75 12.62 -8.45 -21.23
N PHE A 76 12.34 -7.77 -22.34
CA PHE A 76 11.11 -7.97 -23.10
C PHE A 76 11.31 -8.41 -24.55
N ASN A 77 12.50 -8.26 -25.13
CA ASN A 77 12.77 -8.74 -26.50
C ASN A 77 13.42 -10.13 -26.53
N PHE A 78 13.76 -10.72 -25.38
CA PHE A 78 14.21 -12.11 -25.33
C PHE A 78 12.99 -13.04 -25.29
N ILE A 79 12.68 -13.66 -26.42
CA ILE A 79 11.72 -14.77 -26.50
C ILE A 79 12.42 -16.00 -25.92
N PRO A 80 11.92 -16.61 -24.82
CA PRO A 80 12.42 -17.91 -24.40
C PRO A 80 11.96 -18.95 -25.43
N PHE A 81 12.91 -19.77 -25.88
CA PHE A 81 12.81 -20.84 -26.87
C PHE A 81 11.47 -21.57 -26.95
#